data_AF-Q5K2P4-F1
#
_entry.id   AF-Q5K2P4-F1
#
_cell.length_a   1.000
_cell.length_b   1.000
_cell.length_c   1.000
_cell.angle_alpha   90.00
_cell.angle_beta   90.00
_cell.angle_gamma   90.00
#
_symmetry.space_group_name_H-M   'P 1'
#
loop_
_entity.id
_entity.type
_entity.pdbx_description
1 polymer ?
#
loop_
_entity_poly.entity_id
_entity_poly.type
_entity_poly.pdbx_seq_one_letter_code
_entity_poly.pdbx_strand_id
1 'polypeptide(L)'
;MNFTSFSITQGSRPQPPSTRGFSGNSFKSDLIPQSRRSHSVYGTPGSIRISSPSVPSAIVSSYSSTLSSALPSSSYGGNSFSSSTSFSSGGSDLLLGTSGKEAMQNLNDRLASYLEKVRSLEERNRELEQKIREWYEKQGAGTKTKDFSHYFKIIADLQKQIHDGNMENAKILLRIDNAKLAADDFKQKWEAEQVMRLNVEGDINGLRRILDEMTLARADLEMQIDGQKEELAYLNKSHDEEMKALRSQLGGQVNVEVDAAPAEDLTKKLERMRQQYEQLAEKNRKDAEDWFMKASEDLNKNVASSTEAIQTTKTEINELKRTIQGLQIELQSQLSMKDALEGQLADTEHRYSSILMNLQNIIHQKEAELSDIRADTERQANEYKILFDAKTKLENEIRTYRILLEGDEGKFQTSPHHPSIVTKQTETVVTPVVITNVKTVVEEIIDGKIVSKKEYPGPPEKLMI
;
A
#
# COMPACT_ATOMS: atom_id res chain seq x y z
N MET A 1 -31.21 -52.44 -78.53
CA MET A 1 -32.09 -51.52 -77.78
C MET A 1 -31.24 -50.35 -77.31
N ASN A 2 -31.77 -49.14 -77.41
CA ASN A 2 -31.04 -47.87 -77.43
C ASN A 2 -30.26 -47.51 -76.16
N PHE A 3 -29.20 -46.74 -76.41
CA PHE A 3 -28.33 -46.00 -75.51
C PHE A 3 -29.05 -45.32 -74.33
N THR A 4 -28.48 -45.45 -73.14
CA THR A 4 -28.63 -44.49 -72.03
C THR A 4 -27.23 -44.13 -71.52
N SER A 5 -26.56 -43.22 -72.21
CA SER A 5 -25.35 -42.58 -71.73
C SER A 5 -25.72 -41.41 -70.82
N PHE A 6 -25.42 -41.54 -69.54
CA PHE A 6 -25.71 -40.57 -68.49
C PHE A 6 -24.69 -39.41 -68.54
N SER A 7 -25.13 -38.23 -68.97
CA SER A 7 -24.31 -37.02 -69.00
C SER A 7 -24.23 -36.41 -67.60
N ILE A 8 -23.06 -36.47 -66.97
CA ILE A 8 -22.76 -35.71 -65.76
C ILE A 8 -22.42 -34.27 -66.16
N THR A 9 -23.27 -33.34 -65.74
CA THR A 9 -23.17 -31.89 -65.93
C THR A 9 -22.00 -31.32 -65.15
N GLN A 10 -21.09 -30.65 -65.87
CA GLN A 10 -20.00 -29.86 -65.31
C GLN A 10 -20.55 -28.65 -64.54
N GLY A 11 -20.27 -28.58 -63.24
CA GLY A 11 -20.47 -27.38 -62.42
C GLY A 11 -19.29 -26.43 -62.58
N SER A 12 -19.56 -25.22 -63.07
CA SER A 12 -18.61 -24.13 -63.26
C SER A 12 -17.98 -23.67 -61.93
N ARG A 13 -16.69 -23.94 -61.71
CA ARG A 13 -15.91 -23.34 -60.61
C ARG A 13 -15.42 -21.94 -61.02
N PRO A 14 -15.62 -20.90 -60.20
CA PRO A 14 -15.17 -19.54 -60.51
C PRO A 14 -13.65 -19.44 -60.48
N GLN A 15 -13.08 -18.75 -61.49
CA GLN A 15 -11.64 -18.53 -61.62
C GLN A 15 -11.13 -17.46 -60.62
N PRO A 16 -9.98 -17.67 -59.97
CA PRO A 16 -9.32 -16.64 -59.17
C PRO A 16 -8.67 -15.57 -60.07
N PRO A 17 -8.57 -14.31 -59.59
CA PRO A 17 -8.05 -13.19 -60.39
C PRO A 17 -6.55 -13.33 -60.64
N SER A 18 -6.15 -12.98 -61.87
CA SER A 18 -4.78 -12.96 -62.36
C SER A 18 -3.90 -11.96 -61.60
N THR A 19 -2.93 -12.46 -60.85
CA THR A 19 -1.90 -11.61 -60.24
C THR A 19 -0.88 -11.23 -61.31
N ARG A 20 -0.83 -9.93 -61.63
CA ARG A 20 0.12 -9.34 -62.58
C ARG A 20 1.57 -9.64 -62.17
N GLY A 21 2.36 -10.06 -63.16
CA GLY A 21 3.75 -10.42 -63.02
C GLY A 21 4.62 -9.28 -62.48
N PHE A 22 5.41 -9.61 -61.47
CA PHE A 22 6.61 -8.85 -61.13
C PHE A 22 7.73 -9.25 -62.08
N SER A 23 8.18 -8.28 -62.86
CA SER A 23 9.30 -8.37 -63.79
C SER A 23 10.60 -8.72 -63.04
N GLY A 24 11.34 -9.68 -63.59
CA GLY A 24 12.60 -10.15 -63.04
C GLY A 24 13.68 -9.07 -63.01
N ASN A 25 14.28 -8.89 -61.84
CA ASN A 25 15.58 -8.27 -61.72
C ASN A 25 16.66 -9.33 -61.94
N SER A 26 17.46 -9.12 -62.97
CA SER A 26 18.52 -10.00 -63.41
C SER A 26 19.59 -10.19 -62.34
N PHE A 27 19.80 -11.45 -61.97
CA PHE A 27 20.94 -11.92 -61.19
C PHE A 27 22.23 -11.66 -61.99
N LYS A 28 23.07 -10.72 -61.52
CA LYS A 28 24.48 -10.68 -61.90
C LYS A 28 25.26 -11.52 -60.90
N SER A 29 25.70 -12.67 -61.38
CA SER A 29 26.64 -13.58 -60.76
C SER A 29 28.06 -13.02 -60.90
N ASP A 30 28.55 -12.30 -59.90
CA ASP A 30 29.99 -12.03 -59.80
C ASP A 30 30.60 -13.04 -58.83
N LEU A 31 31.19 -14.07 -59.44
CA LEU A 31 32.06 -15.07 -58.85
C LEU A 31 33.41 -14.41 -58.51
N ILE A 32 33.69 -14.15 -57.23
CA ILE A 32 35.07 -13.99 -56.74
C ILE A 32 35.23 -14.77 -55.43
N PRO A 33 36.06 -15.83 -55.42
CA PRO A 33 36.33 -16.63 -54.23
C PRO A 33 37.65 -16.19 -53.60
N GLN A 34 37.66 -15.61 -52.38
CA GLN A 34 38.86 -15.60 -51.55
C GLN A 34 38.56 -15.69 -50.04
N SER A 35 38.91 -16.87 -49.51
CA SER A 35 39.67 -17.10 -48.28
C SER A 35 39.27 -16.42 -46.96
N ARG A 36 38.67 -17.25 -46.09
CA ARG A 36 39.00 -17.48 -44.67
C ARG A 36 39.40 -16.27 -43.82
N ARG A 37 38.53 -15.89 -42.88
CA ARG A 37 38.91 -15.63 -41.48
C ARG A 37 37.70 -15.68 -40.56
N SER A 38 37.47 -16.84 -39.94
CA SER A 38 36.56 -17.03 -38.82
C SER A 38 37.06 -16.21 -37.63
N HIS A 39 36.35 -15.14 -37.26
CA HIS A 39 36.50 -14.51 -35.95
C HIS A 39 35.41 -15.05 -35.04
N SER A 40 35.83 -15.85 -34.06
CA SER A 40 35.04 -16.20 -32.89
C SER A 40 34.76 -14.92 -32.11
N VAL A 41 33.49 -14.52 -32.03
CA VAL A 41 33.04 -13.53 -31.05
C VAL A 41 32.02 -14.26 -30.18
N TYR A 42 32.49 -14.69 -29.01
CA TYR A 42 31.66 -14.93 -27.84
C TYR A 42 30.94 -13.61 -27.49
N GLY A 43 29.77 -13.40 -28.07
CA GLY A 43 28.86 -12.32 -27.70
C GLY A 43 27.85 -12.87 -26.70
N THR A 44 28.01 -12.49 -25.43
CA THR A 44 27.05 -12.76 -24.36
C THR A 44 25.64 -12.27 -24.76
N PRO A 45 24.56 -13.03 -24.53
CA PRO A 45 23.21 -12.59 -24.86
C PRO A 45 22.88 -11.37 -24.00
N GLY A 46 22.66 -10.23 -24.66
CA GLY A 46 22.29 -8.98 -24.02
C GLY A 46 21.00 -9.16 -23.22
N SER A 47 21.06 -8.75 -21.94
CA SER A 47 19.92 -8.56 -21.06
C SER A 47 18.85 -7.73 -21.75
N ILE A 48 17.73 -8.35 -22.13
CA ILE A 48 16.54 -7.63 -22.58
C ILE A 48 15.97 -6.91 -21.35
N ARG A 49 16.20 -5.60 -21.29
CA ARG A 49 15.55 -4.74 -20.28
C ARG A 49 14.08 -4.60 -20.67
N ILE A 50 13.20 -5.23 -19.90
CA ILE A 50 11.76 -4.99 -19.99
C ILE A 50 11.50 -3.65 -19.28
N SER A 51 11.32 -2.60 -20.07
CA SER A 51 10.87 -1.30 -19.57
C SER A 51 9.38 -1.39 -19.26
N SER A 52 9.03 -1.53 -17.98
CA SER A 52 7.64 -1.32 -17.53
C SER A 52 7.30 0.18 -17.63
N PRO A 53 6.19 0.57 -18.26
CA PRO A 53 5.76 1.96 -18.30
C PRO A 53 5.35 2.41 -16.89
N SER A 54 6.05 3.42 -16.37
CA SER A 54 5.68 4.13 -15.15
C SER A 54 4.35 4.86 -15.38
N VAL A 55 3.27 4.33 -14.82
CA VAL A 55 1.98 5.04 -14.78
C VAL A 55 2.06 6.10 -13.66
N PRO A 56 1.83 7.39 -13.95
CA PRO A 56 1.88 8.43 -12.92
C PRO A 56 0.80 8.19 -11.88
N SER A 57 1.21 8.09 -10.61
CA SER A 57 0.29 8.06 -9.48
C SER A 57 -0.44 9.39 -9.41
N ALA A 58 -1.72 9.41 -9.81
CA ALA A 58 -2.59 10.55 -9.61
C ALA A 58 -2.81 10.73 -8.10
N ILE A 59 -2.32 11.86 -7.60
CA ILE A 59 -2.48 12.31 -6.21
C ILE A 59 -3.98 12.46 -5.96
N VAL A 60 -4.55 11.58 -5.15
CA VAL A 60 -5.93 11.68 -4.67
C VAL A 60 -5.98 12.81 -3.64
N SER A 61 -6.53 13.95 -4.05
CA SER A 61 -6.74 15.12 -3.22
C SER A 61 -7.83 14.79 -2.18
N SER A 62 -7.46 14.76 -0.90
CA SER A 62 -8.41 14.60 0.20
C SER A 62 -9.12 15.92 0.48
N TYR A 63 -10.43 15.95 0.24
CA TYR A 63 -11.30 17.08 0.56
C TYR A 63 -11.62 17.06 2.07
N SER A 64 -10.88 17.84 2.85
CA SER A 64 -11.20 18.10 4.26
C SER A 64 -12.09 19.35 4.34
N SER A 65 -13.38 19.16 4.62
CA SER A 65 -14.36 20.23 4.80
C SER A 65 -14.45 20.59 6.29
N THR A 66 -13.91 21.75 6.65
CA THR A 66 -14.08 22.35 7.98
C THR A 66 -15.33 23.22 8.01
N LEU A 67 -16.31 22.83 8.82
CA LEU A 67 -17.58 23.52 9.00
C LEU A 67 -17.51 24.38 10.28
N SER A 68 -17.29 25.69 10.13
CA SER A 68 -17.30 26.65 11.25
C SER A 68 -18.63 27.38 11.32
N SER A 69 -19.47 27.04 12.31
CA SER A 69 -20.73 27.71 12.60
C SER A 69 -20.51 28.83 13.62
N ALA A 70 -20.78 30.08 13.21
CA ALA A 70 -20.77 31.25 14.09
C ALA A 70 -22.21 31.60 14.51
N LEU A 71 -22.46 31.62 15.82
CA LEU A 71 -23.73 32.00 16.45
C LEU A 71 -23.59 33.41 17.08
N PRO A 72 -24.48 34.37 16.82
CA PRO A 72 -24.44 35.69 17.43
C PRO A 72 -25.34 35.77 18.68
N SER A 73 -24.73 35.93 19.85
CA SER A 73 -25.41 36.15 21.14
C SER A 73 -25.78 37.63 21.33
N SER A 74 -27.08 37.89 21.49
CA SER A 74 -27.68 39.21 21.69
C SER A 74 -27.65 39.60 23.17
N SER A 75 -27.17 40.82 23.48
CA SER A 75 -26.99 41.33 24.84
C SER A 75 -28.11 42.32 25.17
N TYR A 76 -28.95 41.99 26.16
CA TYR A 76 -30.04 42.82 26.67
C TYR A 76 -29.55 43.61 27.89
N GLY A 77 -29.34 44.93 27.71
CA GLY A 77 -28.96 45.85 28.77
C GLY A 77 -30.18 46.38 29.53
N GLY A 78 -30.14 46.26 30.86
CA GLY A 78 -31.18 46.68 31.79
C GLY A 78 -30.90 47.98 32.55
N ASN A 79 -31.98 48.44 33.19
CA ASN A 79 -32.09 49.14 34.48
C ASN A 79 -31.24 50.40 34.76
N SER A 80 -31.94 51.48 35.12
CA SER A 80 -31.58 52.37 36.25
C SER A 80 -32.80 53.20 36.68
N PHE A 81 -33.27 52.97 37.91
CA PHE A 81 -34.31 53.74 38.59
C PHE A 81 -33.61 54.66 39.61
N SER A 82 -33.97 55.94 39.65
CA SER A 82 -33.49 56.87 40.66
C SER A 82 -34.60 57.17 41.66
N SER A 83 -34.27 57.02 42.94
CA SER A 83 -35.13 57.25 44.10
C SER A 83 -34.32 58.17 45.03
N SER A 84 -34.84 59.36 45.31
CA SER A 84 -34.28 60.24 46.34
C SER A 84 -35.39 60.79 47.23
N THR A 85 -35.28 60.39 48.48
CA THR A 85 -36.10 60.70 49.65
C THR A 85 -35.58 61.99 50.29
N SER A 86 -36.48 62.84 50.80
CA SER A 86 -36.14 64.01 51.62
C SER A 86 -36.81 63.89 52.99
N PHE A 87 -36.02 64.15 54.04
CA PHE A 87 -36.26 63.95 55.46
C PHE A 87 -35.85 65.22 56.23
N SER A 88 -36.10 65.22 57.55
CA SER A 88 -35.65 66.16 58.61
C SER A 88 -36.68 67.23 59.02
N SER A 89 -37.34 67.15 60.19
CA SER A 89 -36.89 67.19 61.61
C SER A 89 -36.63 68.62 62.12
N GLY A 90 -37.39 69.05 63.14
CA GLY A 90 -37.21 70.35 63.79
C GLY A 90 -38.03 70.54 65.08
N GLY A 91 -37.33 70.94 66.15
CA GLY A 91 -37.84 71.61 67.36
C GLY A 91 -38.27 70.67 68.50
N SER A 92 -37.42 70.29 69.46
CA SER A 92 -36.80 71.04 70.57
C SER A 92 -37.73 71.37 71.75
N ASP A 93 -37.37 70.81 72.91
CA ASP A 93 -37.35 71.48 74.23
C ASP A 93 -38.64 71.50 75.09
N LEU A 94 -38.84 70.49 75.97
CA LEU A 94 -39.25 70.74 77.37
C LEU A 94 -39.01 69.53 78.29
N LEU A 95 -38.41 69.82 79.44
CA LEU A 95 -37.71 68.93 80.36
C LEU A 95 -38.62 68.27 81.42
N LEU A 96 -38.43 66.95 81.62
CA LEU A 96 -38.39 66.25 82.92
C LEU A 96 -39.66 65.78 83.66
N GLY A 97 -40.85 65.75 83.03
CA GLY A 97 -42.04 65.11 83.63
C GLY A 97 -42.83 64.15 82.72
N THR A 98 -42.50 64.14 81.42
CA THR A 98 -43.28 63.50 80.34
C THR A 98 -42.59 62.29 79.71
N SER A 99 -41.36 61.95 80.16
CA SER A 99 -40.48 60.97 79.51
C SER A 99 -41.09 59.57 79.34
N GLY A 100 -41.93 59.11 80.27
CA GLY A 100 -42.61 57.82 80.15
C GLY A 100 -43.71 57.81 79.08
N LYS A 101 -44.41 58.93 78.87
CA LYS A 101 -45.44 59.05 77.84
C LYS A 101 -44.85 59.32 76.46
N GLU A 102 -43.80 60.15 76.37
CA GLU A 102 -43.06 60.37 75.13
C GLU A 102 -42.35 59.12 74.63
N ALA A 103 -41.74 58.33 75.52
CA ALA A 103 -41.16 57.05 75.15
C ALA A 103 -42.23 56.10 74.59
N MET A 104 -43.44 56.09 75.17
CA MET A 104 -44.55 55.27 74.69
C MET A 104 -45.15 55.81 73.38
N GLN A 105 -45.24 57.13 73.20
CA GLN A 105 -45.65 57.77 71.95
C GLN A 105 -44.65 57.48 70.82
N ASN A 106 -43.35 57.66 71.06
CA ASN A 106 -42.31 57.33 70.09
C ASN A 106 -42.38 55.85 69.67
N LEU A 107 -42.58 54.95 70.63
CA LEU A 107 -42.78 53.53 70.32
C LEU A 107 -44.05 53.30 69.48
N ASN A 108 -45.15 53.98 69.80
CA ASN A 108 -46.41 53.89 69.05
C ASN A 108 -46.28 54.44 67.62
N ASP A 109 -45.60 55.57 67.44
CA ASP A 109 -45.38 56.20 66.13
C ASP A 109 -44.46 55.34 65.25
N ARG A 110 -43.44 54.73 65.86
CA ARG A 110 -42.60 53.71 65.20
C ARG A 110 -43.41 52.48 64.80
N LEU A 111 -44.32 52.02 65.65
CA LEU A 111 -45.16 50.85 65.37
C LEU A 111 -46.20 51.17 64.26
N ALA A 112 -46.76 52.37 64.26
CA ALA A 112 -47.67 52.85 63.23
C ALA A 112 -46.99 52.97 61.86
N SER A 113 -45.79 53.57 61.81
CA SER A 113 -45.00 53.65 60.56
C SER A 113 -44.56 52.27 60.06
N TYR A 114 -44.25 51.34 60.95
CA TYR A 114 -44.00 49.94 60.59
C TYR A 114 -45.25 49.26 60.00
N LEU A 115 -46.42 49.43 60.62
CA LEU A 115 -47.68 48.87 60.13
C LEU A 115 -48.06 49.43 58.75
N GLU A 116 -47.86 50.72 58.53
CA GLU A 116 -48.09 51.35 57.22
C GLU A 116 -47.11 50.83 56.17
N LYS A 117 -45.84 50.63 56.53
CA LYS A 117 -44.86 50.04 55.63
C LYS A 117 -45.23 48.61 55.25
N VAL A 118 -45.66 47.79 56.21
CA VAL A 118 -46.11 46.42 55.97
C VAL A 118 -47.32 46.40 55.02
N ARG A 119 -48.33 47.25 55.24
CA ARG A 119 -49.47 47.38 54.31
C ARG A 119 -49.04 47.77 52.90
N SER A 120 -48.13 48.74 52.78
CA SER A 120 -47.61 49.19 51.47
C SER A 120 -46.83 48.10 50.72
N LEU A 121 -46.17 47.19 51.46
CA LEU A 121 -45.46 46.05 50.90
C LEU A 121 -46.41 44.91 50.54
N GLU A 122 -47.42 44.63 51.36
CA GLU A 122 -48.45 43.63 51.06
C GLU A 122 -49.26 44.01 49.80
N GLU A 123 -49.57 45.29 49.62
CA GLU A 123 -50.25 45.78 48.42
C GLU A 123 -49.37 45.64 47.16
N ARG A 124 -48.10 46.03 47.24
CA ARG A 124 -47.14 45.85 46.13
C ARG A 124 -46.88 44.38 45.79
N ASN A 125 -46.78 43.51 46.80
CA ASN A 125 -46.65 42.07 46.57
C ASN A 125 -47.88 41.52 45.85
N ARG A 126 -49.08 41.93 46.25
CA ARG A 126 -50.33 41.53 45.59
C ARG A 126 -50.36 41.97 44.12
N GLU A 127 -49.92 43.19 43.81
CA GLU A 127 -49.80 43.68 42.44
C GLU A 127 -48.78 42.89 41.61
N LEU A 128 -47.62 42.56 42.18
CA LEU A 128 -46.60 41.76 41.50
C LEU A 128 -47.08 40.34 41.21
N GLU A 129 -47.75 39.69 42.17
CA GLU A 129 -48.35 38.37 41.98
C GLU A 129 -49.44 38.36 40.90
N GLN A 130 -50.22 39.44 40.78
CA GLN A 130 -51.21 39.59 39.72
C GLN A 130 -50.53 39.75 38.35
N LYS A 131 -49.49 40.59 38.24
CA LYS A 131 -48.72 40.76 37.00
C LYS A 131 -48.08 39.47 36.53
N ILE A 132 -47.55 38.66 37.45
CA ILE A 132 -46.97 37.34 37.12
C ILE A 132 -48.05 36.41 36.56
N ARG A 133 -49.22 36.34 37.20
CA ARG A 133 -50.35 35.53 36.70
C ARG A 133 -50.83 35.99 35.34
N GLU A 134 -51.00 37.29 35.12
CA GLU A 134 -51.39 37.84 33.82
C GLU A 134 -50.35 37.55 32.73
N TRP A 135 -49.06 37.58 33.08
CA TRP A 135 -47.98 37.21 32.16
C TRP A 135 -48.07 35.73 31.77
N TYR A 136 -48.30 34.85 32.74
CA TYR A 136 -48.51 33.42 32.49
C TYR A 136 -49.80 33.11 31.73
N GLU A 137 -50.89 33.85 31.91
CA GLU A 137 -52.10 33.67 31.10
C GLU A 137 -51.89 34.15 29.66
N LYS A 138 -51.28 35.32 29.45
CA LYS A 138 -50.95 35.83 28.11
C LYS A 138 -50.01 34.88 27.37
N GLN A 139 -48.98 34.37 28.05
CA GLN A 139 -48.06 33.40 27.48
C GLN A 139 -48.71 32.02 27.36
N GLY A 140 -49.50 31.57 28.34
CA GLY A 140 -50.10 30.24 28.38
C GLY A 140 -51.23 30.04 27.37
N ALA A 141 -52.07 31.06 27.16
CA ALA A 141 -53.13 31.01 26.15
C ALA A 141 -52.62 31.36 24.74
N GLY A 142 -51.57 32.19 24.63
CA GLY A 142 -51.03 32.68 23.36
C GLY A 142 -49.89 31.84 22.79
N THR A 143 -49.13 31.13 23.63
CA THR A 143 -48.06 30.23 23.18
C THR A 143 -48.70 28.89 22.82
N LYS A 144 -49.37 28.89 21.67
CA LYS A 144 -49.35 27.71 20.81
C LYS A 144 -47.88 27.31 20.75
N THR A 145 -47.54 26.24 21.44
CA THR A 145 -46.21 25.62 21.45
C THR A 145 -45.69 25.68 20.03
N LYS A 146 -44.63 26.46 19.78
CA LYS A 146 -44.09 26.62 18.42
C LYS A 146 -43.85 25.23 17.86
N ASP A 147 -44.60 24.83 16.84
CA ASP A 147 -44.60 23.45 16.36
C ASP A 147 -43.25 23.12 15.69
N PHE A 148 -42.28 22.68 16.48
CA PHE A 148 -40.96 22.23 16.01
C PHE A 148 -41.02 20.92 15.21
N SER A 149 -42.21 20.33 15.05
CA SER A 149 -42.45 19.09 14.28
C SER A 149 -41.83 19.14 12.87
N HIS A 150 -41.83 20.31 12.21
CA HIS A 150 -41.22 20.46 10.90
C HIS A 150 -39.68 20.31 10.91
N TYR A 151 -39.00 20.83 11.94
CA TYR A 151 -37.55 20.63 12.09
C TYR A 151 -37.20 19.16 12.34
N PHE A 152 -38.01 18.44 13.14
CA PHE A 152 -37.81 17.00 13.33
C PHE A 152 -37.94 16.22 12.02
N LYS A 153 -38.88 16.59 11.14
CA LYS A 153 -38.97 16.00 9.80
C LYS A 153 -37.73 16.27 8.96
N ILE A 154 -37.23 17.51 8.95
CA ILE A 154 -36.01 17.89 8.22
C ILE A 154 -34.79 17.13 8.77
N ILE A 155 -34.64 17.03 10.10
CA ILE A 155 -33.54 16.30 10.73
C ILE A 155 -33.61 14.81 10.37
N ALA A 156 -34.81 14.21 10.41
CA ALA A 156 -35.01 12.81 10.02
C ALA A 156 -34.66 12.59 8.53
N ASP A 157 -35.06 13.49 7.64
CA ASP A 157 -34.72 13.44 6.22
C ASP A 157 -33.21 13.58 5.98
N LEU A 158 -32.54 14.49 6.70
CA LEU A 158 -31.07 14.65 6.65
C LEU A 158 -30.34 13.40 7.17
N GLN A 159 -30.80 12.83 8.29
CA GLN A 159 -30.24 11.58 8.83
C GLN A 159 -30.40 10.42 7.83
N LYS A 160 -31.56 10.33 7.16
CA LYS A 160 -31.80 9.36 6.11
C LYS A 160 -30.84 9.56 4.93
N GLN A 161 -30.66 10.79 4.45
CA GLN A 161 -29.70 11.09 3.37
C GLN A 161 -28.26 10.71 3.74
N ILE A 162 -27.84 10.97 4.98
CA ILE A 162 -26.51 10.56 5.47
C ILE A 162 -26.40 9.03 5.50
N HIS A 163 -27.44 8.34 5.97
CA HIS A 163 -27.47 6.88 5.99
C HIS A 163 -27.40 6.29 4.57
N ASP A 164 -28.21 6.78 3.64
CA ASP A 164 -28.22 6.37 2.23
C ASP A 164 -26.86 6.65 1.57
N GLY A 165 -26.25 7.81 1.86
CA GLY A 165 -24.91 8.16 1.39
C GLY A 165 -23.82 7.23 1.92
N ASN A 166 -23.89 6.84 3.20
CA ASN A 166 -22.97 5.87 3.80
C ASN A 166 -23.12 4.48 3.17
N MET A 167 -24.36 4.06 2.88
CA MET A 167 -24.63 2.79 2.20
C MET A 167 -24.08 2.75 0.76
N GLU A 168 -24.24 3.84 -0.01
CA GLU A 168 -23.66 3.90 -1.35
C GLU A 168 -22.13 3.97 -1.30
N ASN A 169 -21.54 4.68 -0.34
CA ASN A 169 -20.09 4.70 -0.14
C ASN A 169 -19.55 3.29 0.15
N ALA A 170 -20.17 2.55 1.07
CA ALA A 170 -19.80 1.16 1.36
C ALA A 170 -19.89 0.27 0.11
N LYS A 171 -20.93 0.43 -0.70
CA LYS A 171 -21.10 -0.31 -1.96
C LYS A 171 -20.06 0.05 -3.02
N ILE A 172 -19.67 1.32 -3.13
CA ILE A 172 -18.59 1.77 -4.01
C ILE A 172 -17.26 1.15 -3.56
N LEU A 173 -16.97 1.13 -2.25
CA LEU A 173 -15.77 0.50 -1.70
C LEU A 173 -15.72 -0.99 -2.04
N LEU A 174 -16.83 -1.72 -1.90
CA LEU A 174 -16.90 -3.14 -2.29
C LEU A 174 -16.67 -3.35 -3.80
N ARG A 175 -17.13 -2.44 -4.66
CA ARG A 175 -16.85 -2.50 -6.11
C ARG A 175 -15.39 -2.22 -6.43
N ILE A 176 -14.76 -1.28 -5.73
CA ILE A 176 -13.33 -0.99 -5.86
C ILE A 176 -12.52 -2.22 -5.45
N ASP A 177 -12.86 -2.84 -4.33
CA ASP A 177 -12.17 -4.04 -3.84
C ASP A 177 -12.34 -5.21 -4.82
N ASN A 178 -13.57 -5.46 -5.29
CA ASN A 178 -13.82 -6.47 -6.31
C ASN A 178 -13.04 -6.21 -7.62
N ALA A 179 -12.99 -4.95 -8.08
CA ALA A 179 -12.22 -4.57 -9.27
C ALA A 179 -10.71 -4.74 -9.07
N LYS A 180 -10.19 -4.49 -7.87
CA LYS A 180 -8.79 -4.75 -7.51
C LYS A 180 -8.49 -6.24 -7.51
N LEU A 181 -9.31 -7.05 -6.84
CA LEU A 181 -9.17 -8.51 -6.84
C LEU A 181 -9.23 -9.09 -8.26
N ALA A 182 -10.12 -8.57 -9.12
CA ALA A 182 -10.18 -8.96 -10.52
C ALA A 182 -8.93 -8.56 -11.31
N ALA A 183 -8.37 -7.36 -11.05
CA ALA A 183 -7.13 -6.91 -11.67
C ALA A 183 -5.94 -7.78 -11.26
N ASP A 184 -5.85 -8.16 -9.98
CA ASP A 184 -4.81 -9.04 -9.46
C ASP A 184 -4.95 -10.48 -10.01
N ASP A 185 -6.18 -10.99 -10.13
CA ASP A 185 -6.46 -12.28 -10.79
C ASP A 185 -6.04 -12.27 -12.27
N PHE A 186 -6.34 -11.20 -13.01
CA PHE A 186 -5.87 -11.05 -14.39
C PHE A 186 -4.35 -10.94 -14.49
N LYS A 187 -3.71 -10.23 -13.56
CA LYS A 187 -2.25 -10.13 -13.50
C LYS A 187 -1.61 -11.49 -13.28
N GLN A 188 -2.10 -12.25 -12.29
CA GLN A 188 -1.60 -13.60 -12.01
C GLN A 188 -1.80 -14.54 -13.21
N LYS A 189 -2.97 -14.49 -13.87
CA LYS A 189 -3.23 -15.26 -15.08
C LYS A 189 -2.30 -14.88 -16.23
N TRP A 190 -2.04 -13.59 -16.42
CA TRP A 190 -1.11 -13.11 -17.43
C TRP A 190 0.31 -13.59 -17.16
N GLU A 191 0.78 -13.51 -15.91
CA GLU A 191 2.11 -14.00 -15.51
C GLU A 191 2.25 -15.52 -15.75
N ALA A 192 1.24 -16.30 -15.38
CA ALA A 192 1.22 -17.74 -15.65
C ALA A 192 1.27 -18.04 -17.15
N GLU A 193 0.49 -17.33 -17.96
CA GLU A 193 0.49 -17.46 -19.43
C GLU A 193 1.85 -17.04 -20.03
N GLN A 194 2.50 -15.99 -19.51
CA GLN A 194 3.83 -15.60 -19.96
C GLN A 194 4.86 -16.71 -19.74
N VAL A 195 4.84 -17.35 -18.57
CA VAL A 195 5.74 -18.48 -18.26
C VAL A 195 5.47 -19.66 -19.19
N MET A 196 4.21 -20.01 -19.42
CA MET A 196 3.85 -21.08 -20.36
C MET A 196 4.31 -20.77 -21.79
N ARG A 197 4.11 -19.53 -22.26
CA ARG A 197 4.57 -19.11 -23.59
C ARG A 197 6.09 -19.24 -23.75
N LEU A 198 6.86 -18.78 -22.76
CA LEU A 198 8.32 -18.88 -22.79
C LEU A 198 8.81 -20.33 -22.80
N ASN A 199 8.16 -21.22 -22.05
CA ASN A 199 8.46 -22.65 -22.08
C ASN A 199 8.19 -23.25 -23.48
N VAL A 200 7.03 -22.94 -24.07
CA VAL A 200 6.68 -23.39 -25.42
C VAL A 200 7.63 -22.81 -26.47
N GLU A 201 8.03 -21.54 -26.36
CA GLU A 201 9.06 -20.93 -27.22
C GLU A 201 10.42 -21.65 -27.07
N GLY A 202 10.80 -22.02 -25.85
CA GLY A 202 11.98 -22.84 -25.57
C GLY A 202 11.92 -24.21 -26.26
N ASP A 203 10.78 -24.90 -26.15
CA ASP A 203 10.55 -26.19 -26.82
C ASP A 203 10.59 -26.06 -28.34
N ILE A 204 9.99 -25.02 -28.92
CA ILE A 204 10.04 -24.75 -30.36
C ILE A 204 11.49 -24.57 -30.83
N ASN A 205 12.28 -23.80 -30.09
CA ASN A 205 13.70 -23.59 -30.42
C ASN A 205 14.51 -24.89 -30.29
N GLY A 206 14.23 -25.70 -29.25
CA GLY A 206 14.83 -27.02 -29.06
C GLY A 206 14.49 -27.99 -30.21
N LEU A 207 13.23 -28.05 -30.62
CA LEU A 207 12.76 -28.88 -31.73
C LEU A 207 13.36 -28.45 -33.07
N ARG A 208 13.53 -27.14 -33.30
CA ARG A 208 14.23 -26.62 -34.49
C ARG A 208 15.68 -27.11 -34.54
N ARG A 209 16.40 -27.06 -33.41
CA ARG A 209 17.78 -27.57 -33.33
C ARG A 209 17.86 -29.07 -33.65
N ILE A 210 16.94 -29.86 -33.10
CA ILE A 210 16.86 -31.30 -33.40
C ILE A 210 16.54 -31.54 -34.87
N LEU A 211 15.65 -30.74 -35.47
CA LEU A 211 15.33 -30.84 -36.90
C LEU A 211 16.57 -30.57 -37.78
N ASP A 212 17.35 -29.54 -37.45
CA ASP A 212 18.60 -29.23 -38.16
C ASP A 212 19.61 -30.37 -38.02
N GLU A 213 19.76 -30.94 -36.82
CA GLU A 213 20.64 -32.08 -36.53
C GLU A 213 20.22 -33.33 -37.34
N MET A 214 18.92 -33.64 -37.39
CA MET A 214 18.38 -34.74 -38.19
C MET A 214 18.54 -34.50 -39.69
N THR A 215 18.46 -33.24 -40.13
CA THR A 215 18.68 -32.87 -41.54
C THR A 215 20.14 -33.08 -41.93
N LEU A 216 21.09 -32.71 -41.07
CA LEU A 216 22.51 -32.98 -41.28
C LEU A 216 22.82 -34.48 -41.27
N ALA A 217 22.28 -35.23 -40.31
CA ALA A 217 22.45 -36.68 -40.25
C ALA A 217 21.89 -37.38 -41.50
N ARG A 218 20.74 -36.92 -42.01
CA ARG A 218 20.19 -37.41 -43.27
C ARG A 218 21.13 -37.13 -44.44
N ALA A 219 21.65 -35.91 -44.55
CA ALA A 219 22.55 -35.53 -45.64
C ALA A 219 23.87 -36.33 -45.60
N ASP A 220 24.41 -36.59 -44.40
CA ASP A 220 25.59 -37.43 -44.21
C ASP A 220 25.34 -38.89 -44.64
N LEU A 221 24.21 -39.47 -44.22
CA LEU A 221 23.82 -40.82 -44.65
C LEU A 221 23.55 -40.91 -46.16
N GLU A 222 22.91 -39.90 -46.77
CA GLU A 222 22.73 -39.83 -48.22
C GLU A 222 24.09 -39.79 -48.95
N MET A 223 25.05 -39.01 -48.45
CA MET A 223 26.41 -38.95 -48.99
C MET A 223 27.16 -40.28 -48.84
N GLN A 224 27.03 -40.97 -47.70
CA GLN A 224 27.63 -42.30 -47.50
C GLN A 224 27.03 -43.34 -48.45
N ILE A 225 25.70 -43.33 -48.61
CA ILE A 225 24.99 -44.24 -49.53
C ILE A 225 25.46 -44.01 -50.97
N ASP A 226 25.57 -42.76 -51.41
CA ASP A 226 26.00 -42.45 -52.77
C ASP A 226 27.49 -42.77 -52.99
N GLY A 227 28.35 -42.53 -51.99
CA GLY A 227 29.75 -42.95 -52.03
C GLY A 227 29.91 -44.48 -52.15
N GLN A 228 29.11 -45.25 -51.41
CA GLN A 228 29.11 -46.72 -51.50
C GLN A 228 28.59 -47.22 -52.86
N LYS A 229 27.58 -46.56 -53.45
CA LYS A 229 27.13 -46.89 -54.81
C LYS A 229 28.21 -46.62 -55.84
N GLU A 230 28.94 -45.52 -55.72
CA GLU A 230 30.07 -45.20 -56.59
C GLU A 230 31.19 -46.24 -56.45
N GLU A 231 31.54 -46.64 -55.23
CA GLU A 231 32.54 -47.69 -54.98
C GLU A 231 32.13 -49.04 -55.60
N LEU A 232 30.86 -49.44 -55.44
CA LEU A 232 30.33 -50.65 -56.09
C LEU A 232 30.40 -50.56 -57.62
N ALA A 233 30.08 -49.41 -58.20
CA ALA A 233 30.17 -49.19 -59.65
C ALA A 233 31.63 -49.22 -60.14
N TYR A 234 32.54 -48.61 -59.38
CA TYR A 234 33.97 -48.61 -59.67
C TYR A 234 34.55 -50.03 -59.60
N LEU A 235 34.22 -50.79 -58.56
CA LEU A 235 34.73 -52.15 -58.36
C LEU A 235 34.23 -53.09 -59.47
N ASN A 236 32.96 -52.99 -59.87
CA ASN A 236 32.42 -53.76 -61.00
C ASN A 236 33.15 -53.41 -62.31
N LYS A 237 33.41 -52.12 -62.56
CA LYS A 237 34.14 -51.69 -63.75
C LYS A 237 35.60 -52.17 -63.75
N SER A 238 36.29 -52.07 -62.62
CA SER A 238 37.67 -52.57 -62.47
C SER A 238 37.73 -54.07 -62.72
N HIS A 239 36.80 -54.84 -62.15
CA HIS A 239 36.73 -56.27 -62.35
C HIS A 239 36.46 -56.63 -63.82
N ASP A 240 35.56 -55.92 -64.49
CA ASP A 240 35.30 -56.10 -65.92
C ASP A 240 36.54 -55.80 -66.78
N GLU A 241 37.34 -54.81 -66.42
CA GLU A 241 38.59 -54.47 -67.09
C GLU A 241 39.69 -55.51 -66.84
N GLU A 242 39.87 -55.96 -65.59
CA GLU A 242 40.78 -57.04 -65.22
C GLU A 242 40.44 -58.36 -65.92
N MET A 243 39.16 -58.73 -65.96
CA MET A 243 38.70 -59.94 -66.65
C MET A 243 38.94 -59.86 -68.17
N LYS A 244 38.82 -58.67 -68.77
CA LYS A 244 39.20 -58.46 -70.18
C LYS A 244 40.71 -58.56 -70.39
N ALA A 245 41.52 -58.01 -69.49
CA ALA A 245 42.97 -58.10 -69.55
C ALA A 245 43.47 -59.55 -69.41
N LEU A 246 42.94 -60.31 -68.45
CA LEU A 246 43.25 -61.73 -68.27
C LEU A 246 42.83 -62.58 -69.46
N ARG A 247 41.63 -62.33 -70.02
CA ARG A 247 41.19 -63.00 -71.25
C ARG A 247 42.08 -62.66 -72.45
N SER A 248 42.57 -61.42 -72.55
CA SER A 248 43.53 -61.00 -73.57
C SER A 248 44.88 -61.72 -73.40
N GLN A 249 45.37 -61.82 -72.16
CA GLN A 249 46.64 -62.47 -71.85
C GLN A 249 46.60 -63.99 -72.12
N LEU A 250 45.48 -64.65 -71.81
CA LEU A 250 45.26 -66.07 -72.13
C LEU A 250 45.11 -66.32 -73.64
N GLY A 251 44.80 -65.29 -74.43
CA GLY A 251 44.78 -65.37 -75.89
C GLY A 251 46.16 -65.53 -76.54
N GLY A 252 47.25 -65.35 -75.77
CA GLY A 252 48.60 -65.67 -76.21
C GLY A 252 48.89 -67.15 -76.04
N GLN A 253 48.62 -67.96 -77.05
CA GLN A 253 49.11 -69.33 -77.17
C GLN A 253 50.64 -69.31 -77.32
N VAL A 254 51.34 -69.09 -76.21
CA VAL A 254 52.80 -69.07 -76.14
C VAL A 254 53.27 -70.52 -76.06
N ASN A 255 53.49 -71.09 -77.25
CA ASN A 255 54.10 -72.40 -77.45
C ASN A 255 55.61 -72.26 -77.22
N VAL A 256 56.07 -72.49 -75.98
CA VAL A 256 57.49 -72.40 -75.62
C VAL A 256 58.04 -73.82 -75.48
N GLU A 257 58.55 -74.32 -76.60
CA GLU A 257 59.50 -75.42 -76.66
C GLU A 257 60.83 -74.91 -76.06
N VAL A 258 61.14 -75.27 -74.82
CA VAL A 258 62.45 -74.96 -74.24
C VAL A 258 63.18 -76.22 -73.82
N ASP A 259 64.40 -76.21 -74.33
CA ASP A 259 65.42 -77.23 -74.46
C ASP A 259 65.97 -77.73 -73.12
N ALA A 260 66.41 -78.98 -73.13
CA ALA A 260 66.69 -79.81 -71.98
C ALA A 260 67.96 -79.39 -71.21
N ALA A 261 67.81 -78.50 -70.24
CA ALA A 261 68.68 -78.43 -69.07
C ALA A 261 68.05 -79.27 -67.94
N PRO A 262 68.82 -79.82 -66.97
CA PRO A 262 68.37 -80.86 -66.04
C PRO A 262 67.02 -80.47 -65.49
N ALA A 263 65.99 -81.26 -65.83
CA ALA A 263 64.59 -80.93 -65.56
C ALA A 263 64.53 -80.38 -64.15
N GLU A 264 64.40 -79.06 -64.04
CA GLU A 264 64.25 -78.39 -62.77
C GLU A 264 62.92 -78.90 -62.29
N ASP A 265 62.98 -79.95 -61.48
CA ASP A 265 61.89 -80.85 -61.14
C ASP A 265 60.61 -80.02 -61.03
N LEU A 266 59.84 -80.01 -62.13
CA LEU A 266 58.77 -79.04 -62.30
C LEU A 266 57.74 -79.26 -61.19
N THR A 267 57.62 -80.51 -60.74
CA THR A 267 56.94 -80.93 -59.53
C THR A 267 57.44 -80.18 -58.30
N LYS A 268 58.76 -80.06 -58.05
CA LYS A 268 59.31 -79.25 -56.94
C LYS A 268 59.07 -77.76 -57.11
N LYS A 269 59.09 -77.21 -58.33
CA LYS A 269 58.74 -75.80 -58.57
C LYS A 269 57.26 -75.54 -58.30
N LEU A 270 56.38 -76.38 -58.83
CA LEU A 270 54.93 -76.34 -58.61
C LEU A 270 54.59 -76.53 -57.13
N GLU A 271 55.22 -77.49 -56.47
CA GLU A 271 55.07 -77.72 -55.03
C GLU A 271 55.57 -76.53 -54.22
N ARG A 272 56.73 -75.94 -54.58
CA ARG A 272 57.23 -74.71 -53.95
C ARG A 272 56.27 -73.53 -54.19
N MET A 273 55.72 -73.37 -55.39
CA MET A 273 54.72 -72.33 -55.66
C MET A 273 53.45 -72.55 -54.86
N ARG A 274 52.96 -73.80 -54.78
CA ARG A 274 51.80 -74.16 -53.96
C ARG A 274 52.04 -73.84 -52.49
N GLN A 275 53.20 -74.21 -51.96
CA GLN A 275 53.61 -73.87 -50.59
C GLN A 275 53.72 -72.36 -50.37
N GLN A 276 54.25 -71.60 -51.34
CA GLN A 276 54.30 -70.14 -51.27
C GLN A 276 52.90 -69.51 -51.25
N TYR A 277 51.98 -69.96 -52.12
CA TYR A 277 50.60 -69.47 -52.14
C TYR A 277 49.83 -69.86 -50.88
N GLU A 278 50.03 -71.07 -50.36
CA GLU A 278 49.44 -71.53 -49.11
C GLU A 278 49.94 -70.69 -47.93
N GLN A 279 51.26 -70.43 -47.86
CA GLN A 279 51.84 -69.53 -46.86
C GLN A 279 51.31 -68.09 -46.99
N LEU A 280 51.14 -67.58 -48.22
CA LEU A 280 50.61 -66.25 -48.46
C LEU A 280 49.12 -66.15 -48.06
N ALA A 281 48.32 -67.16 -48.41
CA ALA A 281 46.90 -67.22 -48.05
C ALA A 281 46.72 -67.32 -46.53
N GLU A 282 47.52 -68.16 -45.87
CA GLU A 282 47.52 -68.31 -44.41
C GLU A 282 48.00 -67.03 -43.70
N LYS A 283 49.02 -66.36 -44.25
CA LYS A 283 49.47 -65.05 -43.76
C LYS A 283 48.37 -64.00 -43.91
N ASN A 284 47.74 -63.90 -45.08
CA ASN A 284 46.65 -62.96 -45.32
C ASN A 284 45.45 -63.22 -44.40
N ARG A 285 45.13 -64.50 -44.14
CA ARG A 285 44.09 -64.89 -43.18
C ARG A 285 44.42 -64.38 -41.78
N LYS A 286 45.65 -64.59 -41.30
CA LYS A 286 46.11 -64.09 -39.99
C LYS A 286 46.11 -62.57 -39.93
N ASP A 287 46.65 -61.90 -40.94
CA ASP A 287 46.71 -60.44 -41.01
C ASP A 287 45.28 -59.83 -41.01
N ALA A 288 44.31 -60.46 -41.69
CA ALA A 288 42.90 -60.05 -41.68
C ALA A 288 42.21 -60.30 -40.33
N GLU A 289 42.50 -61.43 -39.68
CA GLU A 289 42.02 -61.74 -38.33
C GLU A 289 42.58 -60.75 -37.31
N ASP A 290 43.87 -60.46 -37.35
CA ASP A 290 44.52 -59.47 -36.48
C ASP A 290 43.95 -58.07 -36.71
N TRP A 291 43.72 -57.68 -37.97
CA TRP A 291 43.09 -56.42 -38.32
C TRP A 291 41.65 -56.33 -37.78
N PHE A 292 40.85 -57.39 -37.95
CA PHE A 292 39.48 -57.43 -37.44
C PHE A 292 39.44 -57.38 -35.91
N MET A 293 40.31 -58.13 -35.24
CA MET A 293 40.40 -58.12 -33.77
C MET A 293 40.80 -56.74 -33.25
N LYS A 294 41.78 -56.10 -33.88
CA LYS A 294 42.20 -54.74 -33.53
C LYS A 294 41.08 -53.72 -33.77
N ALA A 295 40.43 -53.76 -34.93
CA ALA A 295 39.32 -52.85 -35.25
C ALA A 295 38.12 -53.07 -34.30
N SER A 296 37.81 -54.32 -33.94
CA SER A 296 36.77 -54.65 -32.97
C SER A 296 37.13 -54.18 -31.56
N GLU A 297 38.39 -54.32 -31.15
CA GLU A 297 38.88 -53.83 -29.86
C GLU A 297 38.79 -52.30 -29.77
N ASP A 298 39.24 -51.58 -30.81
CA ASP A 298 39.19 -50.12 -30.88
C ASP A 298 37.74 -49.61 -30.91
N LEU A 299 36.85 -50.27 -31.66
CA LEU A 299 35.42 -49.98 -31.65
C LEU A 299 34.81 -50.21 -30.26
N ASN A 300 35.13 -51.32 -29.62
CA ASN A 300 34.63 -51.63 -28.28
C ASN A 300 35.11 -50.62 -27.22
N LYS A 301 36.37 -50.16 -27.31
CA LYS A 301 36.90 -49.08 -26.47
C LYS A 301 36.14 -47.76 -26.68
N ASN A 302 35.87 -47.38 -27.93
CA ASN A 302 35.12 -46.18 -28.26
C ASN A 302 33.65 -46.26 -27.81
N VAL A 303 33.02 -47.43 -27.94
CA VAL A 303 31.65 -47.66 -27.44
C VAL A 303 31.62 -47.58 -25.92
N ALA A 304 32.61 -48.15 -25.23
CA ALA A 304 32.72 -48.07 -23.78
C ALA A 304 32.88 -46.63 -23.29
N SER A 305 33.81 -45.86 -23.89
CA SER A 305 34.05 -44.46 -23.51
C SER A 305 32.86 -43.55 -23.84
N SER A 306 32.22 -43.75 -24.99
CA SER A 306 30.99 -43.02 -25.36
C SER A 306 29.84 -43.34 -24.41
N THR A 307 29.67 -44.61 -24.04
CA THR A 307 28.66 -45.03 -23.07
C THR A 307 28.90 -44.40 -21.70
N GLU A 308 30.15 -44.36 -21.23
CA GLU A 308 30.53 -43.69 -19.99
C GLU A 308 30.20 -42.20 -20.03
N ALA A 309 30.58 -41.49 -21.09
CA ALA A 309 30.27 -40.06 -21.28
C ALA A 309 28.76 -39.78 -21.32
N ILE A 310 27.96 -40.68 -21.91
CA ILE A 310 26.50 -40.58 -21.89
C ILE A 310 25.95 -40.79 -20.48
N GLN A 311 26.49 -41.73 -19.70
CA GLN A 311 26.06 -41.93 -18.32
C GLN A 311 26.44 -40.74 -17.43
N THR A 312 27.64 -40.18 -17.56
CA THR A 312 28.08 -39.02 -16.76
C THR A 312 27.22 -37.79 -17.05
N THR A 313 27.01 -37.45 -18.32
CA THR A 313 26.14 -36.34 -18.72
C THR A 313 24.69 -36.55 -18.26
N LYS A 314 24.19 -37.79 -18.31
CA LYS A 314 22.86 -38.12 -17.77
C LYS A 314 22.78 -37.93 -16.26
N THR A 315 23.81 -38.29 -15.50
CA THR A 315 23.84 -38.03 -14.04
C THR A 315 23.87 -36.54 -13.74
N GLU A 316 24.68 -35.76 -14.45
CA GLU A 316 24.77 -34.30 -14.30
C GLU A 316 23.43 -33.62 -14.62
N ILE A 317 22.75 -34.01 -15.71
CA ILE A 317 21.41 -33.49 -16.06
C ILE A 317 20.41 -33.78 -14.94
N ASN A 318 20.45 -34.98 -14.35
CA ASN A 318 19.55 -35.32 -13.25
C ASN A 318 19.86 -34.52 -11.97
N GLU A 319 21.14 -34.26 -11.68
CA GLU A 319 21.55 -33.40 -10.57
C GLU A 319 21.10 -31.96 -10.78
N LEU A 320 21.33 -31.38 -11.96
CA LEU A 320 20.86 -30.05 -12.32
C LEU A 320 19.33 -29.95 -12.25
N LYS A 321 18.61 -30.99 -12.66
CA LYS A 321 17.14 -31.03 -12.53
C LYS A 321 16.70 -31.01 -11.06
N ARG A 322 17.40 -31.74 -10.19
CA ARG A 322 17.12 -31.72 -8.73
C ARG A 322 17.43 -30.36 -8.12
N THR A 323 18.53 -29.70 -8.51
CA THR A 323 18.88 -28.37 -8.00
C THR A 323 17.88 -27.32 -8.46
N ILE A 324 17.42 -27.35 -9.72
CA ILE A 324 16.36 -26.47 -10.22
C ILE A 324 15.07 -26.65 -9.41
N GLN A 325 14.65 -27.89 -9.18
CA GLN A 325 13.45 -28.18 -8.38
C GLN A 325 13.61 -27.68 -6.94
N GLY A 326 14.77 -27.89 -6.31
CA GLY A 326 15.07 -27.38 -4.98
C GLY A 326 15.01 -25.85 -4.90
N LEU A 327 15.64 -25.16 -5.86
CA LEU A 327 15.62 -23.70 -5.95
C LEU A 327 14.22 -23.15 -6.23
N GLN A 328 13.40 -23.85 -7.02
CA GLN A 328 12.02 -23.45 -7.29
C GLN A 328 11.13 -23.57 -6.04
N ILE A 329 11.30 -24.64 -5.25
CA ILE A 329 10.61 -24.81 -3.97
C ILE A 329 11.06 -23.73 -2.98
N GLU A 330 12.36 -23.44 -2.90
CA GLU A 330 12.89 -22.38 -2.05
C GLU A 330 12.33 -21.01 -2.45
N LEU A 331 12.30 -20.69 -3.75
CA LEU A 331 11.71 -19.44 -4.24
C LEU A 331 10.23 -19.32 -3.85
N GLN A 332 9.45 -20.39 -4.03
CA GLN A 332 8.04 -20.40 -3.63
C GLN A 332 7.85 -20.24 -2.11
N SER A 333 8.72 -20.89 -1.32
CA SER A 333 8.75 -20.76 0.14
C SER A 333 9.03 -19.32 0.57
N GLN A 334 10.04 -18.68 -0.03
CA GLN A 334 10.40 -17.29 0.24
C GLN A 334 9.29 -16.32 -0.16
N LEU A 335 8.62 -16.54 -1.30
CA LEU A 335 7.46 -15.73 -1.70
C LEU A 335 6.32 -15.85 -0.69
N SER A 336 5.97 -17.08 -0.27
CA SER A 336 4.95 -17.29 0.75
C SER A 336 5.31 -16.63 2.09
N MET A 337 6.59 -16.67 2.48
CA MET A 337 7.07 -16.01 3.70
C MET A 337 6.98 -14.48 3.58
N LYS A 338 7.36 -13.94 2.42
CA LYS A 338 7.28 -12.50 2.12
C LYS A 338 5.83 -12.01 2.15
N ASP A 339 4.89 -12.73 1.54
CA ASP A 339 3.47 -12.38 1.56
C ASP A 339 2.88 -12.45 2.99
N ALA A 340 3.28 -13.45 3.79
CA ALA A 340 2.88 -13.55 5.19
C ALA A 340 3.40 -12.38 6.04
N LEU A 341 4.65 -11.95 5.81
CA LEU A 341 5.24 -10.80 6.50
C LEU A 341 4.61 -9.47 6.07
N GLU A 342 4.29 -9.30 4.78
CA GLU A 342 3.57 -8.13 4.29
C GLU A 342 2.15 -8.05 4.87
N GLY A 343 1.44 -9.18 4.94
CA GLY A 343 0.15 -9.26 5.62
C GLY A 343 0.25 -8.89 7.11
N GLN A 344 1.24 -9.43 7.81
CA GLN A 344 1.48 -9.08 9.22
C GLN A 344 1.82 -7.60 9.39
N LEU A 345 2.62 -7.01 8.50
CA LEU A 345 2.94 -5.59 8.53
C LEU A 345 1.67 -4.74 8.38
N ALA A 346 0.84 -5.03 7.36
CA ALA A 346 -0.41 -4.34 7.13
C ALA A 346 -1.36 -4.44 8.33
N ASP A 347 -1.51 -5.63 8.93
CA ASP A 347 -2.32 -5.85 10.13
C ASP A 347 -1.80 -5.02 11.32
N THR A 348 -0.47 -4.96 11.51
CA THR A 348 0.10 -4.14 12.59
C THR A 348 -0.12 -2.65 12.35
N GLU A 349 0.06 -2.17 11.12
CA GLU A 349 -0.19 -0.77 10.74
C GLU A 349 -1.66 -0.40 10.95
N HIS A 350 -2.60 -1.25 10.52
CA HIS A 350 -4.03 -1.05 10.75
C HIS A 350 -4.38 -1.01 12.24
N ARG A 351 -3.78 -1.89 13.05
CA ARG A 351 -3.97 -1.92 14.50
C ARG A 351 -3.48 -0.62 15.14
N TYR A 352 -2.27 -0.17 14.81
CA TYR A 352 -1.72 1.07 15.36
C TYR A 352 -2.50 2.30 14.88
N SER A 353 -2.92 2.34 13.62
CA SER A 353 -3.79 3.40 13.11
C SER A 353 -5.12 3.49 13.89
N SER A 354 -5.74 2.35 14.19
CA SER A 354 -6.96 2.28 15.00
C SER A 354 -6.75 2.77 16.43
N ILE A 355 -5.62 2.39 17.06
CA ILE A 355 -5.27 2.84 18.40
C ILE A 355 -5.04 4.36 18.41
N LEU A 356 -4.31 4.89 17.42
CA LEU A 356 -4.06 6.33 17.28
C LEU A 356 -5.36 7.12 17.09
N MET A 357 -6.28 6.62 16.26
CA MET A 357 -7.60 7.23 16.08
C MET A 357 -8.40 7.25 17.38
N ASN A 358 -8.38 6.16 18.16
CA ASN A 358 -9.04 6.11 19.46
C ASN A 358 -8.42 7.10 20.46
N LEU A 359 -7.09 7.17 20.52
CA LEU A 359 -6.39 8.15 21.37
C LEU A 359 -6.73 9.59 20.95
N GLN A 360 -6.80 9.88 19.65
CA GLN A 360 -7.19 11.19 19.15
C GLN A 360 -8.62 11.56 19.57
N ASN A 361 -9.55 10.60 19.55
CA ASN A 361 -10.91 10.81 20.03
C ASN A 361 -10.94 11.12 21.54
N ILE A 362 -10.15 10.41 22.34
CA ILE A 362 -10.03 10.66 23.79
C ILE A 362 -9.44 12.05 24.05
N ILE A 363 -8.41 12.44 23.29
CA ILE A 363 -7.82 13.79 23.38
C ILE A 363 -8.88 14.84 23.10
N HIS A 364 -9.63 14.72 22.00
CA HIS A 364 -10.71 15.67 21.67
C HIS A 364 -11.80 15.74 22.74
N GLN A 365 -12.20 14.61 23.33
CA GLN A 365 -13.15 14.60 24.45
C GLN A 365 -12.60 15.36 25.66
N LYS A 366 -11.32 15.17 26.00
CA LYS A 366 -10.68 15.89 27.12
C LYS A 366 -10.44 17.36 26.82
N GLU A 367 -10.11 17.72 25.59
CA GLU A 367 -10.03 19.12 25.16
C GLU A 367 -11.39 19.82 25.25
N ALA A 368 -12.47 19.14 24.87
CA ALA A 368 -13.84 19.66 25.03
C ALA A 368 -14.21 19.85 26.51
N GLU A 369 -13.97 18.84 27.37
CA GLU A 369 -14.20 18.96 28.81
C GLU A 369 -13.41 20.13 29.42
N LEU A 370 -12.13 20.31 29.05
CA LEU A 370 -11.32 21.43 29.52
C LEU A 370 -11.83 22.78 29.01
N SER A 371 -12.32 22.84 27.78
CA SER A 371 -12.93 24.05 27.21
C SER A 371 -14.20 24.44 27.97
N ASP A 372 -15.05 23.46 28.29
CA ASP A 372 -16.29 23.67 29.04
C ASP A 372 -15.99 24.14 30.47
N ILE A 373 -15.04 23.49 31.16
CA ILE A 373 -14.62 23.92 32.51
C ILE A 373 -14.05 25.33 32.47
N ARG A 374 -13.24 25.68 31.47
CA ARG A 374 -12.72 27.05 31.31
C ARG A 374 -13.85 28.06 31.14
N ALA A 375 -14.80 27.79 30.25
CA ALA A 375 -15.96 28.66 30.05
C ALA A 375 -16.80 28.82 31.33
N ASP A 376 -17.00 27.74 32.08
CA ASP A 376 -17.70 27.77 33.37
C ASP A 376 -16.92 28.54 34.44
N THR A 377 -15.59 28.40 34.52
CA THR A 377 -14.76 29.17 35.46
C THR A 377 -14.77 30.67 35.13
N GLU A 378 -14.73 31.03 33.84
CA GLU A 378 -14.83 32.42 33.40
C GLU A 378 -16.22 33.00 33.72
N ARG A 379 -17.28 32.20 33.51
CA ARG A 379 -18.65 32.59 33.91
C ARG A 379 -18.73 32.86 35.41
N GLN A 380 -18.25 31.92 36.24
CA GLN A 380 -18.27 32.08 37.69
C GLN A 380 -17.42 33.27 38.14
N ALA A 381 -16.24 33.50 37.57
CA ALA A 381 -15.40 34.65 37.89
C ALA A 381 -16.11 35.99 37.60
N ASN A 382 -16.83 36.07 36.48
CA ASN A 382 -17.64 37.24 36.14
C ASN A 382 -18.80 37.44 37.12
N GLU A 383 -19.50 36.36 37.51
CA GLU A 383 -20.58 36.41 38.51
C GLU A 383 -20.05 36.85 39.89
N TYR A 384 -18.90 36.32 40.34
CA TYR A 384 -18.26 36.73 41.58
C TYR A 384 -17.86 38.20 41.58
N LYS A 385 -17.34 38.72 40.46
CA LYS A 385 -17.01 40.14 40.31
C LYS A 385 -18.23 41.03 40.47
N ILE A 386 -19.34 40.68 39.81
CA ILE A 386 -20.61 41.41 39.93
C ILE A 386 -21.12 41.38 41.38
N LEU A 387 -21.05 40.23 42.04
CA LEU A 387 -21.45 40.07 43.42
C LEU A 387 -20.56 40.87 44.38
N PHE A 388 -19.26 40.93 44.13
CA PHE A 388 -18.30 41.71 44.91
C PHE A 388 -18.55 43.22 44.77
N ASP A 389 -18.84 43.71 43.56
CA ASP A 389 -19.20 45.10 43.31
C ASP A 389 -20.50 45.46 44.05
N ALA A 390 -21.50 44.57 44.03
CA ALA A 390 -22.74 44.75 44.78
C ALA A 390 -22.50 44.75 46.30
N LYS A 391 -21.66 43.83 46.81
CA LYS A 391 -21.26 43.79 48.23
C LYS A 391 -20.57 45.09 48.66
N THR A 392 -19.61 45.58 47.86
CA THR A 392 -18.88 46.82 48.16
C THR A 392 -19.83 48.02 48.20
N LYS A 393 -20.81 48.09 47.29
CA LYS A 393 -21.86 49.13 47.32
C LYS A 393 -22.70 49.04 48.59
N LEU A 394 -23.18 47.86 48.94
CA LEU A 394 -23.97 47.63 50.15
C LEU A 394 -23.17 47.94 51.43
N GLU A 395 -21.88 47.60 51.48
CA GLU A 395 -21.02 47.94 52.62
C GLU A 395 -20.82 49.45 52.76
N ASN A 396 -20.72 50.17 51.64
CA ASN A 396 -20.67 51.64 51.66
C ASN A 396 -21.99 52.25 52.12
N GLU A 397 -23.14 51.72 51.69
CA GLU A 397 -24.47 52.13 52.17
C GLU A 397 -24.66 51.83 53.66
N ILE A 398 -24.22 50.65 54.13
CA ILE A 398 -24.25 50.33 55.56
C ILE A 398 -23.32 51.25 56.35
N ARG A 399 -22.16 51.63 55.80
CA ARG A 399 -21.26 52.60 56.46
C ARG A 399 -21.91 53.98 56.55
N THR A 400 -22.59 54.46 55.51
CA THR A 400 -23.32 55.73 55.60
C THR A 400 -24.46 55.62 56.61
N TYR A 401 -25.21 54.52 56.63
CA TYR A 401 -26.23 54.28 57.65
C TYR A 401 -25.65 54.26 59.07
N ARG A 402 -24.48 53.64 59.29
CA ARG A 402 -23.79 53.67 60.60
C ARG A 402 -23.35 55.07 61.00
N ILE A 403 -22.79 55.85 60.08
CA ILE A 403 -22.41 57.24 60.36
C ILE A 403 -23.64 58.09 60.69
N LEU A 404 -24.77 57.88 59.99
CA LEU A 404 -26.02 58.56 60.33
C LEU A 404 -26.55 58.14 61.70
N LEU A 405 -26.44 56.87 62.09
CA LEU A 405 -26.87 56.37 63.40
C LEU A 405 -25.94 56.81 64.55
N GLU A 406 -24.62 56.76 64.35
CA GLU A 406 -23.63 57.10 65.38
C GLU A 406 -23.41 58.61 65.48
N GLY A 407 -23.52 59.34 64.35
CA GLY A 407 -23.32 60.78 64.28
C GLY A 407 -24.49 61.60 64.83
N ASP A 408 -25.67 61.00 64.98
CA ASP A 408 -26.83 61.66 65.59
C ASP A 408 -26.75 61.64 67.14
N GLU A 409 -25.89 60.81 67.73
CA GLU A 409 -25.81 60.68 69.20
C GLU A 409 -24.72 61.55 69.85
N GLY A 410 -24.00 62.40 69.10
CA GLY A 410 -22.77 62.98 69.67
C GLY A 410 -22.22 64.27 69.10
N LYS A 411 -23.02 65.22 68.59
CA LYS A 411 -22.51 66.57 68.26
C LYS A 411 -23.44 67.72 68.66
N PHE A 412 -23.86 67.74 69.93
CA PHE A 412 -24.07 69.00 70.64
C PHE A 412 -22.77 69.40 71.36
N GLN A 413 -21.76 69.85 70.61
CA GLN A 413 -20.73 70.78 71.09
C GLN A 413 -19.81 71.22 69.94
N THR A 414 -20.15 72.38 69.38
CA THR A 414 -19.26 73.47 68.95
C THR A 414 -17.90 73.14 68.29
N SER A 415 -17.83 73.45 67.00
CA SER A 415 -16.82 74.29 66.32
C SER A 415 -16.02 73.60 65.19
N PRO A 416 -15.82 74.28 64.02
CA PRO A 416 -15.32 73.67 62.79
C PRO A 416 -13.83 73.94 62.60
N HIS A 417 -12.98 72.92 62.38
CA HIS A 417 -11.71 73.13 61.68
C HIS A 417 -11.13 71.83 61.09
N HIS A 418 -11.03 71.87 59.76
CA HIS A 418 -9.97 71.36 58.90
C HIS A 418 -9.71 69.83 58.76
N PRO A 419 -9.69 69.32 57.51
CA PRO A 419 -9.43 67.92 57.20
C PRO A 419 -7.97 67.57 57.49
N SER A 420 -7.76 66.59 58.37
CA SER A 420 -6.46 65.91 58.47
C SER A 420 -6.42 64.76 57.48
N ILE A 421 -5.45 64.85 56.59
CA ILE A 421 -5.03 63.85 55.63
C ILE A 421 -4.72 62.56 56.39
N VAL A 422 -5.65 61.60 56.41
CA VAL A 422 -5.34 60.23 56.84
C VAL A 422 -5.14 59.42 55.56
N THR A 423 -3.88 59.40 55.17
CA THR A 423 -3.14 58.26 54.63
C THR A 423 -4.00 57.22 53.91
N LYS A 424 -3.89 57.24 52.59
CA LYS A 424 -4.12 56.06 51.74
C LYS A 424 -3.27 54.92 52.30
N GLN A 425 -3.85 54.06 53.13
CA GLN A 425 -3.33 52.72 53.32
C GLN A 425 -3.67 51.98 52.03
N THR A 426 -2.75 52.11 51.07
CA THR A 426 -2.53 51.13 50.03
C THR A 426 -2.11 49.84 50.72
N GLU A 427 -3.06 49.17 51.37
CA GLU A 427 -2.88 47.77 51.73
C GLU A 427 -3.00 47.00 50.42
N THR A 428 -1.86 46.96 49.74
CA THR A 428 -1.56 46.00 48.69
C THR A 428 -1.70 44.65 49.36
N VAL A 429 -2.90 44.07 49.30
CA VAL A 429 -3.09 42.66 49.63
C VAL A 429 -2.27 41.92 48.59
N VAL A 430 -1.05 41.57 48.99
CA VAL A 430 -0.13 40.73 48.24
C VAL A 430 -0.82 39.38 48.13
N THR A 431 -1.44 39.12 46.99
CA THR A 431 -1.92 37.77 46.69
C THR A 431 -0.71 36.84 46.65
N PRO A 432 -0.72 35.72 47.40
CA PRO A 432 0.41 34.80 47.43
C PRO A 432 0.54 34.15 46.05
N VAL A 433 1.57 34.54 45.30
CA VAL A 433 1.92 33.91 44.02
C VAL A 433 2.52 32.54 44.32
N VAL A 434 1.73 31.47 44.14
CA VAL A 434 2.23 30.10 44.24
C VAL A 434 3.03 29.80 42.96
N ILE A 435 4.34 29.78 43.07
CA ILE A 435 5.23 29.35 41.98
C ILE A 435 5.32 27.83 42.06
N THR A 436 4.73 27.13 41.09
CA THR A 436 4.90 25.67 40.96
C THR A 436 6.09 25.39 40.06
N ASN A 437 7.06 24.63 40.58
CA ASN A 437 8.22 24.17 39.82
C ASN A 437 7.83 22.86 39.12
N VAL A 438 7.49 22.94 37.83
CA VAL A 438 7.24 21.75 37.01
C VAL A 438 8.58 21.17 36.58
N LYS A 439 8.76 19.86 36.71
CA LYS A 439 9.96 19.14 36.25
C LYS A 439 9.56 18.05 35.27
N THR A 440 10.25 18.01 34.13
CA THR A 440 9.99 17.03 33.08
C THR A 440 11.08 15.97 33.14
N VAL A 441 10.67 14.71 33.32
CA VAL A 441 11.58 13.55 33.34
C VAL A 441 11.44 12.82 32.02
N VAL A 442 12.55 12.64 31.30
CA VAL A 442 12.63 11.86 30.06
C VAL A 442 13.38 10.56 30.35
N GLU A 443 12.73 9.43 30.08
CA GLU A 443 13.27 8.09 30.28
C GLU A 443 13.39 7.39 28.92
N GLU A 444 14.58 6.84 28.64
CA GLU A 444 14.87 6.08 27.43
C GLU A 444 14.90 4.58 27.78
N ILE A 445 13.99 3.81 27.20
CA ILE A 445 13.76 2.40 27.50
C ILE A 445 14.14 1.57 26.28
N ILE A 446 15.08 0.64 26.46
CA ILE A 446 15.46 -0.36 25.45
C ILE A 446 15.27 -1.73 26.09
N ASP A 447 14.55 -2.63 25.40
CA ASP A 447 14.25 -4.00 25.84
C ASP A 447 13.70 -4.10 27.27
N GLY A 448 12.84 -3.15 27.65
CA GLY A 448 12.16 -3.12 28.94
C GLY A 448 13.04 -2.68 30.13
N LYS A 449 14.28 -2.23 29.89
CA LYS A 449 15.13 -1.62 30.92
C LYS A 449 15.39 -0.14 30.63
N ILE A 450 15.31 0.68 31.67
CA ILE A 450 15.62 2.12 31.61
C ILE A 450 17.15 2.25 31.48
N VAL A 451 17.63 2.73 30.33
CA VAL A 451 19.06 2.88 30.05
C VAL A 451 19.53 4.30 30.39
N SER A 452 18.64 5.29 30.28
CA SER A 452 18.95 6.70 30.50
C SER A 452 17.76 7.44 31.10
N LYS A 453 18.00 8.23 32.15
CA LYS A 453 17.02 9.10 32.81
C LYS A 453 17.62 10.49 32.92
N LYS A 454 16.97 11.48 32.30
CA LYS A 454 17.36 12.89 32.40
C LYS A 454 16.18 13.73 32.89
N GLU A 455 16.47 14.59 33.86
CA GLU A 455 15.49 15.50 34.47
C GLU A 455 15.81 16.92 33.99
N TYR A 456 14.82 17.58 33.40
CA TYR A 456 14.92 18.96 32.93
C TYR A 456 14.01 19.86 33.77
N PRO A 457 14.50 21.03 34.23
CA PRO A 457 13.62 22.02 34.83
C PRO A 457 12.63 22.52 33.78
N GLY A 458 11.33 22.36 34.06
CA GLY A 458 10.25 22.90 33.23
C GLY A 458 10.05 24.39 33.48
N PRO A 459 9.40 25.11 32.55
CA PRO A 459 9.10 26.52 32.72
C PRO A 459 8.19 26.75 33.94
N PRO A 460 8.39 27.83 34.71
CA PRO A 460 7.52 28.16 35.83
C PRO A 460 6.13 28.56 35.32
N GLU A 461 5.11 27.76 35.64
CA GLU A 461 3.73 28.09 35.34
C GLU A 461 3.21 29.07 36.41
N LYS A 462 3.00 30.33 36.03
CA LYS A 462 2.33 31.32 36.89
C LYS A 462 0.83 31.02 36.86
N LEU A 463 0.37 30.23 37.82
CA LEU A 463 -1.05 30.14 38.15
C LEU A 463 -1.44 31.45 38.85
N MET A 464 -1.96 32.43 38.10
CA MET A 464 -2.73 33.52 38.69
C MET A 464 -4.10 32.94 39.06
N ILE A 465 -4.30 32.68 40.35
CA ILE A 465 -5.63 32.40 40.91
C ILE A 465 -6.35 33.73 41.10
#